data_AF-A0A388P3N9-F1
#
_entry.id   AF-A0A388P3N9-F1
#
_cell.length_a   1.000
_cell.length_b   1.000
_cell.length_c   1.000
_cell.angle_alpha   90.00
_cell.angle_beta   90.00
_cell.angle_gamma   90.00
#
_symmetry.space_group_name_H-M   'P 1'
#
loop_
_entity.id
_entity.type
_entity.pdbx_description
1 polymer ?
#
loop_
_entity_poly.entity_id
_entity_poly.type
_entity_poly.pdbx_seq_one_letter_code
_entity_poly.pdbx_strand_id
1 'polypeptide(L)'
;MFERLGHLIAKRKKSVLTLFLLSTILAGAIGSQVFSRFDTGGYMDPNSDSAKVWEYLDETFKVKDPAVVLVVDGKDKSADDPSVVAAAQKIEASLRSEPSAENVLSYWSAGGAPSLKSKDGNSAFIFVYLKSTDFTEIDKLGGLYQEKYDGAFEGVEVYASGGAVFANAINGRIQNDLKISEAISIPLTFLLLLFVFGAMAASAMPLIVGITAI
;
A
#
# COMPACT_ATOMS: atom_id res chain seq x y z
N MET A 1 -10.25 13.55 45.83
CA MET A 1 -10.89 13.29 44.51
C MET A 1 -10.79 11.81 44.13
N PHE A 2 -9.58 11.26 43.95
CA PHE A 2 -9.37 9.84 43.62
C PHE A 2 -9.99 8.84 44.61
N GLU A 3 -9.97 9.15 45.91
CA GLU A 3 -10.61 8.30 46.93
C GLU A 3 -12.12 8.15 46.73
N ARG A 4 -12.83 9.26 46.43
CA ARG A 4 -14.27 9.24 46.17
C ARG A 4 -14.61 8.48 44.89
N LEU A 5 -13.77 8.65 43.85
CA LEU A 5 -13.91 7.94 42.58
C LEU A 5 -13.68 6.43 42.75
N GLY A 6 -12.65 6.04 43.50
CA GLY A 6 -12.34 4.64 43.81
C GLY A 6 -13.49 3.96 44.57
N HIS A 7 -14.04 4.61 45.60
CA HIS A 7 -15.20 4.09 46.32
C HIS A 7 -16.43 3.92 45.43
N LEU A 8 -16.69 4.87 44.52
CA LEU A 8 -17.79 4.79 43.56
C LEU A 8 -17.61 3.61 42.60
N ILE A 9 -16.42 3.44 42.03
CA ILE A 9 -16.08 2.34 41.12
C ILE A 9 -16.23 1.00 41.84
N ALA A 10 -15.68 0.86 43.04
CA ALA A 10 -15.77 -0.38 43.82
C ALA A 10 -17.23 -0.74 44.17
N LYS A 11 -18.03 0.24 44.61
CA LYS A 11 -19.45 0.04 44.95
C LYS A 11 -20.31 -0.32 43.75
N ARG A 12 -20.00 0.22 42.56
CA ARG A 12 -20.74 -0.02 41.31
C ARG A 12 -19.96 -0.84 40.27
N LYS A 13 -19.05 -1.72 40.73
CA LYS A 13 -18.10 -2.44 39.87
C LYS A 13 -18.72 -3.15 38.67
N LYS A 14 -19.89 -3.79 38.83
CA LYS A 14 -20.59 -4.47 37.73
C LYS A 14 -21.07 -3.48 36.68
N SER A 15 -21.76 -2.41 37.09
CA SER A 15 -22.28 -1.38 36.18
C SER A 15 -21.16 -0.65 35.45
N VAL A 16 -20.07 -0.32 36.15
CA VAL A 16 -18.89 0.34 35.55
C VAL A 16 -18.23 -0.56 34.52
N LEU A 17 -18.03 -1.85 34.83
CA LEU A 17 -17.46 -2.80 33.88
C LEU A 17 -18.36 -3.01 32.66
N THR A 18 -19.67 -3.18 32.86
CA THR A 18 -20.62 -3.32 31.76
C THR A 18 -20.64 -2.09 30.87
N LEU A 19 -20.64 -0.89 31.46
CA LEU A 19 -20.60 0.36 30.70
C LEU A 19 -19.29 0.45 29.89
N PHE A 20 -18.15 0.15 30.51
CA PHE A 20 -16.85 0.13 29.83
C PHE A 20 -16.87 -0.82 28.63
N LEU A 21 -17.26 -2.08 28.81
CA LEU A 21 -17.31 -3.06 27.74
C LEU A 21 -18.25 -2.63 26.60
N LEU A 22 -19.43 -2.12 26.93
CA LEU A 22 -20.39 -1.63 25.94
C LEU A 22 -19.82 -0.43 25.16
N SER A 23 -19.20 0.52 25.87
CA SER A 23 -18.57 1.68 25.24
C SER A 23 -17.41 1.28 24.35
N THR A 24 -16.56 0.34 24.76
CA THR A 24 -15.45 -0.16 23.94
C THR A 24 -15.96 -0.89 22.70
N ILE A 25 -16.95 -1.77 22.82
CA ILE A 25 -17.52 -2.48 21.66
C ILE A 25 -18.13 -1.47 20.67
N LEU A 26 -18.88 -0.48 21.18
CA LEU A 26 -19.48 0.56 20.35
C LEU A 26 -18.41 1.42 19.67
N ALA A 27 -17.38 1.82 20.42
CA ALA A 27 -16.26 2.59 19.89
C ALA A 27 -15.49 1.80 18.83
N GLY A 28 -15.25 0.50 19.04
CA GLY A 28 -14.60 -0.37 18.05
C GLY A 28 -15.46 -0.54 16.78
N ALA A 29 -16.78 -0.69 16.91
CA ALA A 29 -17.68 -0.78 15.77
C ALA A 29 -17.77 0.53 14.94
N ILE A 30 -17.67 1.69 15.60
CA ILE A 30 -17.63 2.99 14.92
C ILE A 30 -16.23 3.26 14.35
N GLY A 31 -15.20 3.05 15.15
CA GLY A 31 -13.80 3.30 14.79
C GLY A 31 -13.31 2.42 13.65
N SER A 32 -13.79 1.17 13.57
CA SER A 32 -13.43 0.28 12.45
C SER A 32 -13.88 0.82 11.08
N GLN A 33 -14.93 1.64 11.01
CA GLN A 33 -15.37 2.29 9.77
C GLN A 33 -14.46 3.45 9.33
N VAL A 34 -13.60 3.95 10.22
CA VAL A 34 -12.64 5.01 9.89
C VAL A 34 -11.48 4.45 9.07
N PHE A 35 -11.14 3.16 9.21
CA PHE A 35 -10.04 2.55 8.46
C PHE A 35 -10.21 2.63 6.94
N SER A 36 -11.44 2.59 6.43
CA SER A 36 -11.72 2.73 5.00
C SER A 36 -11.63 4.18 4.48
N ARG A 37 -11.41 5.15 5.38
CA ARG A 37 -11.29 6.57 5.06
C ARG A 37 -9.89 7.13 5.29
N PHE A 38 -8.94 6.32 5.75
CA PHE A 38 -7.56 6.76 5.84
C PHE A 38 -6.96 6.84 4.45
N ASP A 39 -6.43 8.01 4.13
CA ASP A 39 -5.56 8.19 2.98
C ASP A 39 -4.15 7.74 3.36
N THR A 40 -3.49 7.02 2.45
CA THR A 40 -2.10 6.56 2.62
C THR A 40 -1.09 7.61 2.13
N GLY A 41 -1.57 8.72 1.55
CA GLY A 41 -0.78 9.85 1.09
C GLY A 41 -0.60 10.98 2.13
N GLY A 42 -0.54 12.22 1.66
CA GLY A 42 -0.43 13.42 2.52
C GLY A 42 1.00 13.86 2.86
N TYR A 43 2.00 13.36 2.14
CA TYR A 43 3.41 13.72 2.37
C TYR A 43 3.80 15.13 1.89
N MET A 44 2.88 15.85 1.24
CA MET A 44 3.11 17.21 0.75
C MET A 44 2.41 18.23 1.64
N ASP A 45 3.04 19.38 1.86
CA ASP A 45 2.36 20.56 2.40
C ASP A 45 1.50 21.19 1.30
N PRO A 46 0.15 21.16 1.42
CA PRO A 46 -0.75 21.70 0.39
C PRO A 46 -0.57 23.20 0.15
N ASN A 47 -0.03 23.93 1.12
CA ASN A 47 0.16 25.39 1.02
C ASN A 47 1.51 25.79 0.44
N SER A 48 2.40 24.81 0.22
CA SER A 48 3.73 25.04 -0.33
C SER A 48 3.69 25.53 -1.78
N ASP A 49 4.68 26.31 -2.18
CA ASP A 49 4.78 26.78 -3.57
C ASP A 49 5.02 25.61 -4.55
N SER A 50 5.69 24.54 -4.11
CA SER A 50 5.82 23.30 -4.88
C SER A 50 4.48 22.61 -5.14
N ALA A 51 3.57 22.59 -4.16
CA ALA A 51 2.24 22.01 -4.33
C ALA A 51 1.41 22.82 -5.32
N LYS A 52 1.45 24.16 -5.25
CA LYS A 52 0.77 25.04 -6.19
C LYS A 52 1.30 24.88 -7.63
N VAL A 53 2.62 24.73 -7.79
CA VAL A 53 3.22 24.49 -9.11
C VAL A 53 2.79 23.14 -9.66
N TRP A 54 2.77 22.10 -8.83
CA TRP A 54 2.28 20.78 -9.21
C TRP A 54 0.81 20.82 -9.65
N GLU A 55 -0.05 21.45 -8.86
CA GLU A 55 -1.48 21.62 -9.16
C GLU A 55 -1.67 22.41 -10.47
N TYR A 56 -0.89 23.47 -10.70
CA TYR A 56 -0.93 24.20 -11.97
C TYR A 56 -0.52 23.34 -13.18
N LEU A 57 0.52 22.50 -13.03
CA LEU A 57 0.97 21.58 -14.08
C LEU A 57 -0.08 20.50 -14.39
N ASP A 58 -0.71 19.94 -13.37
CA ASP A 58 -1.78 18.95 -13.54
C ASP A 58 -3.04 19.60 -14.13
N GLU A 59 -3.54 20.71 -13.57
CA GLU A 59 -4.78 21.32 -14.03
C GLU A 59 -4.67 21.93 -15.42
N THR A 60 -3.58 22.64 -15.72
CA THR A 60 -3.43 23.40 -16.96
C THR A 60 -2.83 22.56 -18.08
N PHE A 61 -1.74 21.84 -17.79
CA PHE A 61 -1.00 21.08 -18.79
C PHE A 61 -1.34 19.58 -18.79
N LYS A 62 -2.19 19.12 -17.85
CA LYS A 62 -2.59 17.72 -17.73
C LYS A 62 -1.37 16.79 -17.58
N VAL A 63 -0.33 17.29 -16.89
CA VAL A 63 0.88 16.52 -16.60
C VAL A 63 0.52 15.44 -15.60
N LYS A 64 0.68 14.19 -16.01
CA LYS A 64 0.54 13.01 -15.15
C LYS A 64 1.84 12.23 -15.16
N ASP A 65 2.15 11.62 -14.03
CA ASP A 65 3.23 10.65 -13.92
C ASP A 65 2.68 9.24 -14.19
N PRO A 66 3.48 8.35 -14.79
CA PRO A 66 3.08 6.96 -14.95
C PRO A 66 3.08 6.26 -13.59
N ALA A 67 1.92 5.75 -13.20
CA ALA A 67 1.76 5.06 -11.92
C ALA A 67 2.47 3.70 -11.91
N VAL A 68 2.42 2.98 -13.03
CA VAL A 68 3.15 1.72 -13.25
C VAL A 68 4.10 1.87 -14.43
N VAL A 69 5.31 1.36 -14.25
CA VAL A 69 6.37 1.34 -15.26
C VAL A 69 6.81 -0.11 -15.42
N LEU A 70 6.67 -0.67 -16.61
CA LEU A 70 7.22 -1.98 -16.93
C LEU A 70 8.49 -1.82 -17.75
N VAL A 71 9.49 -2.64 -17.43
CA VAL A 71 10.67 -2.84 -18.27
C VAL A 71 10.50 -4.18 -18.95
N VAL A 72 10.45 -4.19 -20.27
CA VAL A 72 10.47 -5.43 -21.05
C VAL A 72 11.89 -5.67 -21.51
N ASP A 73 12.47 -6.79 -21.10
CA ASP A 73 13.84 -7.19 -21.34
C ASP A 73 13.88 -8.39 -22.31
N GLY A 74 14.48 -8.18 -23.47
CA GLY A 74 14.74 -9.21 -24.48
C GLY A 74 15.82 -10.21 -24.09
N LYS A 75 16.43 -10.06 -22.91
CA LYS A 75 17.59 -10.84 -22.42
C LYS A 75 18.79 -10.62 -23.33
N ASP A 76 19.02 -11.55 -24.24
CA ASP A 76 20.12 -11.49 -25.22
C ASP A 76 19.69 -10.88 -26.57
N LYS A 77 18.40 -10.53 -26.72
CA LYS A 77 17.84 -9.95 -27.94
C LYS A 77 17.63 -8.45 -27.78
N SER A 78 17.82 -7.72 -28.88
CA SER A 78 17.48 -6.30 -28.96
C SER A 78 15.99 -6.07 -28.69
N ALA A 79 15.65 -4.94 -28.08
CA ALA A 79 14.28 -4.46 -27.92
C ALA A 79 13.56 -4.25 -29.28
N ASP A 80 14.34 -4.10 -30.36
CA ASP A 80 13.84 -3.96 -31.74
C ASP A 80 13.69 -5.31 -32.47
N ASP A 81 14.07 -6.43 -31.84
CA ASP A 81 13.91 -7.76 -32.42
C ASP A 81 12.42 -8.08 -32.63
N PRO A 82 12.02 -8.64 -33.79
CA PRO A 82 10.61 -8.92 -34.08
C PRO A 82 9.91 -9.77 -33.02
N SER A 83 10.61 -10.69 -32.36
CA SER A 83 10.03 -11.52 -31.29
C SER A 83 9.78 -10.72 -30.01
N VAL A 84 10.69 -9.82 -29.65
CA VAL A 84 10.53 -8.92 -28.48
C VAL A 84 9.41 -7.91 -28.75
N VAL A 85 9.38 -7.33 -29.95
CA VAL A 85 8.33 -6.40 -30.39
C VAL A 85 6.95 -7.06 -30.33
N ALA A 86 6.82 -8.30 -30.82
CA ALA A 86 5.54 -9.02 -30.80
C ALA A 86 5.05 -9.31 -29.36
N ALA A 87 5.95 -9.71 -28.46
CA ALA A 87 5.63 -9.91 -27.06
C ALA A 87 5.22 -8.60 -26.38
N ALA A 88 6.00 -7.52 -26.59
CA ALA A 88 5.71 -6.20 -26.05
C ALA A 88 4.36 -5.66 -26.54
N GLN A 89 4.00 -5.85 -27.81
CA GLN A 89 2.70 -5.44 -28.35
C GLN A 89 1.53 -6.19 -27.70
N LYS A 90 1.69 -7.47 -27.36
CA LYS A 90 0.66 -8.24 -26.61
C LYS A 90 0.50 -7.75 -25.19
N ILE A 91 1.61 -7.45 -24.51
CA ILE A 91 1.61 -6.85 -23.18
C ILE A 91 0.90 -5.48 -23.25
N GLU A 92 1.29 -4.63 -24.19
CA GLU A 92 0.70 -3.30 -24.37
C GLU A 92 -0.80 -3.36 -24.68
N ALA A 93 -1.24 -4.30 -25.52
CA ALA A 93 -2.66 -4.54 -25.79
C ALA A 93 -3.42 -4.98 -24.54
N SER A 94 -2.83 -5.86 -23.73
CA SER A 94 -3.42 -6.32 -22.46
C SER A 94 -3.55 -5.16 -21.48
N LEU A 95 -2.51 -4.34 -21.33
CA LEU A 95 -2.52 -3.16 -20.47
C LEU A 95 -3.57 -2.13 -20.92
N ARG A 96 -3.71 -1.87 -22.22
CA ARG A 96 -4.75 -0.98 -22.75
C ARG A 96 -6.17 -1.50 -22.52
N SER A 97 -6.33 -2.81 -22.37
CA SER A 97 -7.63 -3.42 -22.06
C SER A 97 -7.99 -3.39 -20.56
N GLU A 98 -7.05 -3.02 -19.69
CA GLU A 98 -7.31 -2.91 -18.26
C GLU A 98 -8.32 -1.78 -17.98
N PRO A 99 -9.41 -2.04 -17.23
CA PRO A 99 -10.39 -1.02 -16.91
C PRO A 99 -9.80 0.19 -16.16
N SER A 100 -8.73 -0.04 -15.39
CA SER A 100 -8.04 0.97 -14.58
C SER A 100 -7.02 1.80 -15.36
N ALA A 101 -6.58 1.36 -16.54
CA ALA A 101 -5.64 2.10 -17.36
C ALA A 101 -6.34 3.24 -18.12
N GLU A 102 -5.81 4.45 -17.99
CA GLU A 102 -6.22 5.63 -18.74
C GLU A 102 -5.45 5.73 -20.06
N ASN A 103 -4.13 5.54 -19.99
CA ASN A 103 -3.25 5.60 -21.15
C ASN A 103 -2.05 4.67 -20.97
N VAL A 104 -1.54 4.16 -22.09
CA VAL A 104 -0.35 3.30 -22.14
C VAL A 104 0.58 3.80 -23.25
N LEU A 105 1.79 4.20 -22.85
CA LEU A 105 2.85 4.69 -23.73
C LEU A 105 4.05 3.75 -23.63
N SER A 106 4.56 3.26 -24.75
CA SER A 106 5.74 2.39 -24.76
C SER A 106 6.81 2.92 -25.71
N TYR A 107 8.03 2.40 -25.58
CA TYR A 107 9.08 2.61 -26.58
C TYR A 107 8.60 2.33 -28.01
N TRP A 108 7.87 1.23 -28.21
CA TRP A 108 7.38 0.81 -29.53
C TRP A 108 6.27 1.72 -30.06
N SER A 109 5.29 2.11 -29.23
CA SER A 109 4.20 3.00 -29.68
C SER A 109 4.65 4.45 -29.85
N ALA A 110 5.73 4.87 -29.17
CA ALA A 110 6.36 6.19 -29.34
C ALA A 110 7.26 6.30 -30.59
N GLY A 111 7.31 5.25 -31.44
CA GLY A 111 8.14 5.25 -32.64
C GLY A 111 9.63 5.01 -32.38
N GLY A 112 9.97 4.32 -31.29
CA GLY A 112 11.35 3.93 -30.98
C GLY A 112 12.19 5.05 -30.34
N ALA A 113 11.56 5.88 -29.50
CA ALA A 113 12.24 6.99 -28.83
C ALA A 113 13.49 6.50 -28.04
N PRO A 114 14.71 6.98 -28.36
CA PRO A 114 15.94 6.43 -27.76
C PRO A 114 16.02 6.56 -26.23
N SER A 115 15.35 7.55 -25.65
CA SER A 115 15.28 7.75 -24.19
C SER A 115 14.50 6.66 -23.46
N LEU A 116 13.69 5.87 -24.17
CA LEU A 116 12.87 4.79 -23.61
C LEU A 116 13.52 3.41 -23.76
N LYS A 117 14.72 3.36 -24.34
CA LYS A 117 15.51 2.15 -24.51
C LYS A 117 16.70 2.17 -23.56
N SER A 118 17.04 0.99 -23.07
CA SER A 118 18.28 0.71 -22.34
C SER A 118 19.52 1.07 -23.17
N LYS A 119 20.65 1.27 -22.48
CA LYS A 119 21.93 1.62 -23.13
C LYS A 119 22.52 0.44 -23.92
N ASP A 120 22.29 -0.78 -23.47
CA ASP A 120 22.69 -2.01 -24.18
C ASP A 120 21.73 -2.36 -25.33
N GLY A 121 20.52 -1.79 -25.33
CA GLY A 121 19.54 -1.91 -26.39
C GLY A 121 18.61 -3.11 -26.26
N ASN A 122 18.72 -3.90 -25.19
CA ASN A 122 17.98 -5.15 -25.03
C ASN A 122 16.65 -4.97 -24.28
N SER A 123 16.53 -3.92 -23.48
CA SER A 123 15.32 -3.61 -22.72
C SER A 123 14.70 -2.27 -23.10
N ALA A 124 13.38 -2.14 -22.95
CA ALA A 124 12.66 -0.89 -23.18
C ALA A 124 11.43 -0.73 -22.29
N PHE A 125 11.00 0.52 -22.09
CA PHE A 125 9.91 0.87 -21.17
C PHE A 125 8.51 0.75 -21.77
N ILE A 126 7.56 0.40 -20.90
CA ILE A 126 6.11 0.62 -21.05
C ILE A 126 5.62 1.38 -19.83
N PHE A 127 4.98 2.52 -20.04
CA PHE A 127 4.39 3.37 -19.03
C PHE A 127 2.88 3.23 -19.02
N VAL A 128 2.30 3.06 -17.82
CA VAL A 128 0.86 2.95 -17.61
C VAL A 128 0.42 4.09 -16.72
N TYR A 129 -0.50 4.88 -17.25
CA TYR A 129 -1.19 5.95 -16.53
C TYR A 129 -2.53 5.41 -16.07
N LEU A 130 -2.82 5.50 -14.77
CA LEU A 130 -4.07 5.01 -14.18
C LEU A 130 -5.11 6.13 -14.18
N LYS A 131 -6.40 5.74 -14.28
CA LYS A 131 -7.53 6.67 -14.21
C LYS A 131 -7.75 7.27 -12.82
N SER A 132 -7.40 6.50 -11.80
CA SER A 132 -7.60 6.91 -10.41
C SER A 132 -6.50 7.86 -9.97
N THR A 133 -6.88 8.85 -9.17
CA THR A 133 -5.98 9.74 -8.43
C THR A 133 -5.97 9.42 -6.93
N ASP A 134 -6.76 8.43 -6.49
CA ASP A 134 -6.81 8.00 -5.11
C ASP A 134 -5.60 7.13 -4.79
N PHE A 135 -4.80 7.54 -3.80
CA PHE A 135 -3.57 6.84 -3.43
C PHE A 135 -3.82 5.39 -3.00
N THR A 136 -4.93 5.10 -2.33
CA THR A 136 -5.26 3.75 -1.85
C THR A 136 -5.62 2.82 -3.01
N GLU A 137 -6.36 3.33 -3.99
CA GLU A 137 -6.65 2.59 -5.22
C GLU A 137 -5.40 2.37 -6.06
N ILE A 138 -4.56 3.41 -6.22
CA ILE A 138 -3.28 3.32 -6.94
C ILE A 138 -2.36 2.29 -6.28
N ASP A 139 -2.22 2.30 -4.95
CA ASP A 139 -1.44 1.31 -4.19
C ASP A 139 -1.91 -0.11 -4.51
N LYS A 140 -3.22 -0.37 -4.37
CA LYS A 140 -3.78 -1.69 -4.65
C LYS A 140 -3.56 -2.13 -6.09
N LEU A 141 -3.73 -1.21 -7.04
CA LEU A 141 -3.49 -1.49 -8.46
C LEU A 141 -2.02 -1.78 -8.73
N GLY A 142 -1.08 -1.11 -8.06
CA GLY A 142 0.35 -1.40 -8.15
C GLY A 142 0.65 -2.87 -7.89
N GLY A 143 0.12 -3.43 -6.81
CA GLY A 143 0.26 -4.85 -6.48
C GLY A 143 -0.37 -5.78 -7.54
N LEU A 144 -1.56 -5.44 -8.04
CA LEU A 144 -2.25 -6.23 -9.07
C LEU A 144 -1.49 -6.25 -10.41
N TYR A 145 -0.95 -5.10 -10.84
CA TYR A 145 -0.16 -5.02 -12.05
C TYR A 145 1.17 -5.76 -11.89
N GLN A 146 1.82 -5.64 -10.73
CA GLN A 146 3.01 -6.41 -10.43
C GLN A 146 2.70 -7.92 -10.50
N GLU A 147 1.70 -8.41 -9.79
CA GLU A 147 1.34 -9.84 -9.80
C GLU A 147 1.01 -10.37 -11.20
N LYS A 148 0.37 -9.56 -12.03
CA LYS A 148 -0.11 -9.97 -13.37
C LYS A 148 0.95 -9.90 -14.46
N TYR A 149 1.84 -8.91 -14.40
CA TYR A 149 2.73 -8.56 -15.51
C TYR A 149 4.22 -8.73 -15.19
N ASP A 150 4.62 -8.85 -13.93
CA ASP A 150 6.00 -9.09 -13.53
C ASP A 150 6.40 -10.56 -13.80
N GLY A 151 7.58 -10.77 -14.38
CA GLY A 151 8.15 -12.07 -14.71
C GLY A 151 8.21 -12.43 -16.20
N ALA A 152 8.48 -13.70 -16.49
CA ALA A 152 8.71 -14.19 -17.84
C ALA A 152 7.41 -14.24 -18.68
N PHE A 153 7.45 -13.68 -19.89
CA PHE A 153 6.35 -13.69 -20.83
C PHE A 153 6.84 -13.92 -22.26
N GLU A 154 6.39 -15.00 -22.94
CA GLU A 154 6.69 -15.28 -24.35
C GLU A 154 8.15 -15.06 -24.81
N GLY A 155 9.13 -15.37 -23.95
CA GLY A 155 10.55 -15.26 -24.28
C GLY A 155 11.22 -13.91 -23.93
N VAL A 156 10.47 -12.98 -23.32
CA VAL A 156 11.01 -11.78 -22.65
C VAL A 156 10.89 -11.92 -21.13
N GLU A 157 11.66 -11.15 -20.38
CA GLU A 157 11.43 -10.91 -18.95
C GLU A 157 10.78 -9.54 -18.79
N VAL A 158 9.76 -9.44 -17.95
CA VAL A 158 9.11 -8.17 -17.65
C VAL A 158 9.38 -7.85 -16.19
N TYR A 159 9.77 -6.61 -15.89
CA TYR A 159 9.95 -6.14 -14.53
C TYR A 159 8.96 -5.01 -14.24
N ALA A 160 8.11 -5.21 -13.25
CA ALA A 160 7.16 -4.18 -12.83
C ALA A 160 7.76 -3.20 -11.81
N SER A 161 7.50 -1.91 -12.03
CA SER A 161 8.00 -0.80 -11.22
C SER A 161 7.03 0.40 -11.28
N GLY A 162 7.46 1.59 -10.87
CA GLY A 162 6.64 2.80 -10.80
C GLY A 162 6.06 3.06 -9.41
N GLY A 163 5.57 4.27 -9.20
CA GLY A 163 5.14 4.76 -7.88
C GLY A 163 4.09 3.86 -7.21
N ALA A 164 3.15 3.31 -7.97
CA ALA A 164 2.11 2.42 -7.49
C ALA A 164 2.69 1.09 -6.95
N VAL A 165 3.60 0.48 -7.72
CA VAL A 165 4.26 -0.79 -7.35
C VAL A 165 5.13 -0.60 -6.10
N PHE A 166 5.88 0.50 -6.04
CA PHE A 166 6.68 0.83 -4.87
C PHE A 166 5.83 1.07 -3.62
N ALA A 167 4.75 1.84 -3.74
CA ALA A 167 3.84 2.10 -2.63
C ALA A 167 3.29 0.78 -2.06
N ASN A 168 2.81 -0.11 -2.95
CA ASN A 168 2.26 -1.40 -2.54
C ASN A 168 3.29 -2.29 -1.84
N ALA A 169 4.51 -2.36 -2.37
CA ALA A 169 5.58 -3.14 -1.76
C ALA A 169 5.95 -2.61 -0.36
N ILE A 170 6.03 -1.28 -0.19
CA ILE A 170 6.33 -0.65 1.10
C ILE A 170 5.19 -0.91 2.09
N ASN A 171 3.95 -0.62 1.71
CA ASN A 171 2.78 -0.78 2.57
C ASN A 171 2.56 -2.25 2.94
N GLY A 172 2.71 -3.16 1.98
CA GLY A 172 2.65 -4.60 2.21
C GLY A 172 3.72 -5.07 3.20
N ARG A 173 4.96 -4.57 3.08
CA ARG A 173 6.05 -4.86 4.03
C ARG A 173 5.72 -4.36 5.43
N ILE A 174 5.26 -3.13 5.57
CA ILE A 174 4.87 -2.55 6.87
C ILE A 174 3.78 -3.41 7.52
N GLN A 175 2.74 -3.79 6.77
CA GLN A 175 1.66 -4.64 7.28
C GLN A 175 2.18 -6.00 7.74
N ASN A 176 3.07 -6.63 6.96
CA ASN A 176 3.64 -7.92 7.31
C ASN A 176 4.54 -7.85 8.55
N ASP A 177 5.39 -6.83 8.63
CA ASP A 177 6.28 -6.59 9.77
C ASP A 177 5.47 -6.32 11.05
N LEU A 178 4.38 -5.56 10.96
CA LEU A 178 3.46 -5.34 12.08
C LEU A 178 2.83 -6.65 12.56
N LYS A 179 2.30 -7.47 11.65
CA LYS A 179 1.72 -8.78 11.99
C LYS A 179 2.71 -9.68 12.71
N ILE A 180 3.96 -9.75 12.21
CA ILE A 180 5.02 -10.54 12.84
C ILE A 180 5.38 -9.98 14.22
N SER A 181 5.53 -8.65 14.32
CA SER A 181 5.84 -7.96 15.57
C SER A 181 4.77 -8.22 16.64
N GLU A 182 3.49 -8.11 16.30
CA GLU A 182 2.39 -8.39 17.22
C GLU A 182 2.32 -9.87 17.62
N ALA A 183 2.47 -10.78 16.65
CA ALA A 183 2.46 -12.21 16.89
C ALA A 183 3.56 -12.67 17.85
N ILE A 184 4.70 -11.97 17.88
CA ILE A 184 5.81 -12.26 18.79
C ILE A 184 5.69 -11.47 20.11
N SER A 185 5.40 -10.18 20.04
CA SER A 185 5.42 -9.29 21.21
C SER A 185 4.28 -9.57 22.18
N ILE A 186 3.06 -9.88 21.72
CA ILE A 186 1.92 -10.15 22.61
C ILE A 186 2.18 -11.40 23.48
N PRO A 187 2.57 -12.57 22.92
CA PRO A 187 2.89 -13.74 23.75
C PRO A 187 4.08 -13.52 24.68
N LEU A 188 5.16 -12.88 24.22
CA LEU A 188 6.32 -12.61 25.07
C LEU A 188 5.97 -11.66 26.22
N THR A 189 5.18 -10.63 25.95
CA THR A 189 4.68 -9.72 26.99
C THR A 189 3.80 -10.49 27.97
N PHE A 190 2.91 -11.35 27.50
CA PHE A 190 2.08 -12.18 28.38
C PHE A 190 2.91 -13.09 29.28
N LEU A 191 3.95 -13.75 28.75
CA LEU A 191 4.87 -14.59 29.52
C LEU A 191 5.63 -13.78 30.57
N LEU A 192 6.09 -12.58 30.22
CA LEU A 192 6.74 -11.67 31.16
C LEU A 192 5.78 -11.26 32.28
N LEU A 193 4.53 -10.90 31.95
CA LEU A 193 3.51 -10.56 32.95
C LEU A 193 3.17 -11.76 33.84
N LEU A 194 3.15 -12.98 33.27
CA LEU A 194 2.96 -14.22 34.02
C LEU A 194 4.08 -14.45 35.03
N PHE A 195 5.32 -14.18 34.65
CA PHE A 195 6.47 -14.24 35.54
C PHE A 195 6.39 -13.19 36.67
N VAL A 196 5.96 -11.97 36.35
CA VAL A 196 5.85 -10.85 37.31
C VAL A 196 4.70 -11.05 38.30
N PHE A 197 3.51 -11.43 37.82
CA PHE A 197 2.31 -11.52 38.66
C PHE A 197 2.04 -12.93 39.21
N GLY A 198 2.66 -13.97 38.66
CA GLY A 198 2.52 -15.35 39.12
C GLY A 198 1.14 -15.99 38.89
N ALA A 199 0.20 -15.26 38.29
CA ALA A 199 -1.17 -15.72 38.04
C ALA A 199 -1.67 -15.28 36.67
N MET A 200 -2.32 -16.21 35.94
CA MET A 200 -2.85 -15.95 34.59
C MET A 200 -3.83 -14.77 34.56
N ALA A 201 -4.76 -14.71 35.52
CA ALA A 201 -5.77 -13.66 35.57
C ALA A 201 -5.17 -12.26 35.78
N ALA A 202 -4.17 -12.14 36.66
CA ALA A 202 -3.48 -10.86 36.89
C ALA A 202 -2.66 -10.41 35.67
N SER A 203 -2.13 -11.37 34.90
CA SER A 203 -1.31 -11.12 33.72
C SER A 203 -2.13 -10.73 32.49
N ALA A 204 -3.36 -11.25 32.37
CA ALA A 204 -4.26 -10.92 31.27
C ALA A 204 -4.82 -9.49 31.40
N MET A 205 -4.99 -8.97 32.63
CA MET A 205 -5.63 -7.68 32.86
C MET A 205 -4.95 -6.51 32.14
N PRO A 206 -3.62 -6.29 32.24
CA PRO A 206 -2.95 -5.22 31.51
C PRO A 206 -3.05 -5.36 30.00
N LEU A 207 -3.00 -6.59 29.46
CA LEU A 207 -3.13 -6.82 28.01
C LEU A 207 -4.52 -6.48 27.51
N ILE A 208 -5.57 -6.87 28.23
CA ILE A 208 -6.95 -6.51 27.89
C ILE A 208 -7.08 -4.98 27.85
N VAL A 209 -6.57 -4.29 28.87
CA VAL A 209 -6.60 -2.82 28.90
C VAL A 209 -5.85 -2.23 27.71
N GLY A 210 -4.66 -2.75 27.39
CA GLY A 210 -3.87 -2.32 26.23
C GLY A 210 -4.59 -2.51 24.90
N ILE A 211 -5.18 -3.68 24.67
CA ILE A 211 -5.95 -3.97 23.45
C ILE A 211 -7.15 -3.04 23.33
N THR A 212 -7.85 -2.74 24.43
CA THR A 212 -9.00 -1.84 24.42
C THR A 212 -8.65 -0.35 24.28
N ALA A 213 -7.37 0.00 24.40
CA ALA A 213 -6.89 1.38 24.28
C ALA A 213 -6.50 1.77 22.85
N ILE A 214 -6.31 0.78 21.98
CA ILE A 214 -6.00 0.91 20.55
C ILE A 214 -7.31 0.85 19.76
#